data_AF-A0A2N1YLY8-F1
#
_entry.id   AF-A0A2N1YLY8-F1
#
_cell.length_a   1.000
_cell.length_b   1.000
_cell.length_c   1.000
_cell.angle_alpha   90.00
_cell.angle_beta   90.00
_cell.angle_gamma   90.00
#
_symmetry.space_group_name_H-M   'P 1'
#
loop_
_entity.id
_entity.type
_entity.pdbx_description
1 polymer ?
#
loop_
_entity_poly.entity_id
_entity_poly.type
_entity_poly.pdbx_seq_one_letter_code
_entity_poly.pdbx_strand_id
1 'polypeptide(L)' 'MYICLCKGVTDGQIRAAVSSGCDTLKSLRSGLGVGSQCGKCMVHAADLIRHSSTSVSSDNGTMVGHYSPQPA' A
#
# COMPACT_ATOMS: atom_id res chain seq x y z
N MET A 1 9.28 -0.95 -5.15
CA MET A 1 9.59 0.18 -4.26
C MET A 1 9.40 -0.20 -2.79
N TYR A 2 10.07 0.47 -1.84
CA TYR A 2 9.78 0.30 -0.41
C TYR A 2 8.52 1.06 -0.02
N ILE A 3 7.62 0.37 0.68
CA ILE A 3 6.36 0.93 1.18
C ILE A 3 6.46 1.18 2.68
N CYS A 4 7.06 0.26 3.44
CA CYS A 4 7.30 0.44 4.87
C CYS A 4 8.79 0.46 5.18
N LEU A 5 9.35 1.64 5.44
CA LEU A 5 10.77 1.78 5.81
C LEU A 5 11.08 1.18 7.19
N CYS A 6 10.16 1.33 8.13
CA CYS A 6 10.31 0.78 9.49
C CYS A 6 10.51 -0.74 9.53
N LYS A 7 9.91 -1.47 8.59
CA LYS A 7 9.94 -2.94 8.52
C LYS A 7 10.61 -3.48 7.27
N GLY A 8 11.15 -2.61 6.41
CA GLY A 8 11.77 -3.01 5.14
C GLY A 8 10.80 -3.71 4.19
N VAL A 9 9.52 -3.33 4.18
CA VAL A 9 8.50 -3.98 3.34
C VAL A 9 8.40 -3.28 1.99
N THR A 10 8.45 -4.07 0.91
CA THR A 10 8.34 -3.60 -0.48
C THR A 10 6.93 -3.78 -1.05
N ASP A 11 6.64 -3.06 -2.13
CA ASP A 11 5.37 -3.22 -2.85
C ASP A 11 5.19 -4.65 -3.38
N GLY A 12 6.26 -5.28 -3.88
CA GLY A 12 6.23 -6.66 -4.36
C GLY A 12 5.84 -7.65 -3.27
N GLN A 13 6.32 -7.45 -2.04
CA GLN A 13 5.91 -8.27 -0.89
C GLN A 13 4.44 -8.06 -0.53
N ILE A 14 3.95 -6.82 -0.59
CA ILE A 14 2.53 -6.52 -0.36
C ILE A 14 1.66 -7.16 -1.44
N ARG A 15 2.01 -7.02 -2.72
CA ARG A 15 1.28 -7.64 -3.83
C ARG A 15 1.26 -9.16 -3.73
N ALA A 16 2.39 -9.78 -3.41
CA ALA A 16 2.46 -11.22 -3.18
C ALA A 16 1.56 -11.67 -2.02
N ALA A 17 1.54 -10.92 -0.92
CA ALA A 17 0.65 -11.19 0.20
C ALA A 17 -0.82 -11.05 -0.22
N VAL A 18 -1.19 -10.01 -0.96
CA VAL A 18 -2.56 -9.84 -1.49
C VAL A 18 -2.94 -11.01 -2.40
N SER A 19 -2.07 -11.42 -3.32
CA SER A 19 -2.29 -12.58 -4.19
C SER A 19 -2.45 -13.89 -3.40
N SER A 20 -1.87 -13.98 -2.19
CA SER A 20 -2.07 -15.10 -1.26
C SER A 20 -3.34 -15.01 -0.40
N GLY A 21 -4.19 -14.00 -0.63
CA GLY A 21 -5.42 -13.77 0.14
C GLY A 21 -5.27 -12.81 1.33
N CYS A 22 -4.17 -12.05 1.42
CA CYS A 22 -4.05 -10.97 2.41
C CYS A 22 -4.56 -9.64 1.84
N ASP A 23 -5.87 -9.55 1.61
CA ASP A 23 -6.55 -8.39 1.00
C ASP A 23 -7.00 -7.33 2.03
N THR A 24 -6.55 -7.41 3.29
CA THR A 24 -6.85 -6.38 4.30
C THR A 24 -5.58 -5.84 4.94
N LEU A 25 -5.64 -4.56 5.37
CA LEU A 25 -4.56 -3.93 6.13
C LEU A 25 -4.23 -4.68 7.42
N LYS A 26 -5.23 -5.31 8.05
CA LYS A 26 -5.03 -6.14 9.24
C LYS A 26 -4.20 -7.37 8.90
N SER A 27 -4.53 -8.07 7.82
CA SER A 27 -3.76 -9.23 7.35
C SER A 27 -2.33 -8.83 6.96
N LEU A 28 -2.15 -7.72 6.24
CA LEU A 28 -0.80 -7.22 5.91
C LEU A 28 0.01 -6.82 7.15
N ARG A 29 -0.63 -6.20 8.15
CA ARG A 29 0.04 -5.86 9.42
C ARG A 29 0.47 -7.11 10.18
N SER A 30 -0.39 -8.13 10.24
CA SER A 30 -0.07 -9.40 10.90
C SER A 30 0.98 -10.21 10.15
N GLY A 31 0.95 -10.24 8.82
CA GLY A 31 1.87 -11.05 8.00
C GLY A 31 3.21 -10.38 7.71
N LEU A 32 3.21 -9.09 7.39
CA LEU A 32 4.42 -8.35 6.96
C LEU A 32 4.89 -7.31 8.00
N GLY A 33 4.13 -7.09 9.08
CA GLY A 33 4.43 -6.02 10.04
C GLY A 33 4.16 -4.61 9.52
N VAL A 34 3.56 -4.45 8.33
CA VAL A 34 3.27 -3.13 7.73
C VAL A 34 2.48 -2.26 8.71
N GLY A 35 2.95 -1.02 8.92
CA GLY A 35 2.31 -0.05 9.79
C GLY A 35 2.36 -0.35 11.28
N SER A 36 3.07 -1.40 11.72
CA SER A 36 3.19 -1.78 13.13
C SER A 36 4.04 -0.84 13.98
N GLN A 37 4.81 0.07 13.36
CA GLN A 37 5.62 1.07 14.06
C GLN A 37 5.04 2.48 13.91
N CYS A 38 5.42 3.24 12.88
CA CYS A 38 5.01 4.65 12.74
C CYS A 38 3.69 4.86 11.98
N GLY A 39 3.15 3.82 11.33
CA GLY A 39 1.88 3.89 10.59
C GLY A 39 1.87 4.67 9.27
N LYS A 40 2.92 5.44 8.94
CA LYS A 40 2.95 6.32 7.75
C LYS A 40 2.72 5.59 6.41
N CYS A 41 3.14 4.33 6.33
CA CYS A 41 2.98 3.50 5.14
C CYS A 41 1.54 3.01 4.89
N MET A 42 0.62 3.18 5.85
CA MET A 42 -0.71 2.55 5.79
C MET A 42 -1.56 3.05 4.62
N VAL A 43 -1.47 4.34 4.28
CA VAL A 43 -2.17 4.91 3.12
C VAL A 43 -1.70 4.27 1.81
N HIS A 44 -0.39 4.12 1.63
CA HIS A 44 0.19 3.49 0.44
C HIS A 44 -0.09 1.98 0.38
N ALA A 45 -0.05 1.28 1.53
CA ALA A 45 -0.39 -0.14 1.58
C ALA A 45 -1.87 -0.38 1.24
N ALA A 46 -2.77 0.49 1.69
CA ALA A 46 -4.20 0.41 1.37
C ALA A 46 -4.46 0.61 -0.13
N ASP A 47 -3.73 1.54 -0.72
CA ASP A 47 -3.78 1.82 -2.16
C ASP A 47 -3.36 0.59 -2.98
N LEU A 48 -2.28 -0.09 -2.59
CA LEU A 48 -1.83 -1.32 -3.26
C LEU A 48 -2.84 -2.46 -3.17
N ILE A 49 -3.53 -2.62 -2.03
CA ILE A 49 -4.62 -3.60 -1.89
C ILE A 49 -5.70 -3.30 -2.94
N ARG A 50 -6.22 -2.07 -2.96
CA ARG A 50 -7.31 -1.65 -3.86
C ARG A 50 -6.98 -1.89 -5.33
N HIS A 51 -5.76 -1.51 -5.74
CA HIS A 51 -5.29 -1.69 -7.11
C HIS A 51 -4.99 -3.15 -7.48
N SER A 52 -4.84 -4.04 -6.50
CA SER A 52 -4.60 -5.47 -6.76
C SER A 52 -5.91 -6.25 -6.89
N SER A 53 -7.03 -5.73 -6.37
CA SER A 53 -8.35 -6.39 -6.37
C SER A 53 -9.18 -6.15 -7.64
N THR A 54 -8.85 -5.14 -8.45
CA THR A 54 -9.59 -4.78 -9.66
C THR A 54 -8.98 -5.46 -10.90
N SER A 55 -9.44 -6.66 -11.18
CA SER A 55 -9.18 -7.33 -12.46
C SER A 55 -10.13 -6.85 -13.56
N VAL A 56 -10.07 -5.58 -14.00
CA VAL A 56 -10.55 -5.14 -15.34
C VAL A 56 -10.11 -3.71 -15.70
N SER A 57 -9.50 -3.62 -16.89
CA SER A 57 -9.58 -2.58 -17.94
C SER A 57 -9.23 -1.11 -17.64
N SER A 58 -8.32 -0.59 -18.48
CA SER A 58 -7.94 0.82 -18.65
C SER A 58 -9.07 1.83 -18.43
N ASP A 59 -8.83 2.85 -17.60
CA ASP A 59 -8.76 4.26 -18.02
C ASP A 59 -8.48 5.18 -16.80
N ASN A 60 -7.40 5.93 -16.93
CA ASN A 60 -7.13 7.29 -16.46
C ASN A 60 -7.87 7.85 -15.22
N GLY A 61 -7.09 8.29 -14.22
CA GLY A 61 -7.51 9.35 -13.29
C GLY A 61 -7.84 8.92 -11.86
N THR A 62 -6.88 8.40 -11.11
CA THR A 62 -6.90 8.67 -9.67
C THR A 62 -6.06 9.91 -9.44
N MET A 63 -6.75 11.03 -9.21
CA MET A 63 -6.16 12.14 -8.45
C MET A 63 -5.71 11.58 -7.11
N VAL A 64 -4.49 11.02 -7.05
CA VAL A 64 -3.74 11.01 -5.80
C VAL A 64 -3.60 12.48 -5.46
N GLY A 65 -4.35 12.89 -4.43
CA GLY A 65 -4.42 14.27 -3.99
C GLY A 65 -3.03 14.87 -4.06
N HIS A 66 -2.93 15.93 -4.87
CA HIS A 66 -1.78 16.79 -4.98
C HIS A 66 -1.31 17.10 -3.56
N TYR A 67 -0.30 16.38 -3.05
CA TYR A 67 0.51 16.92 -2.00
C TYR A 67 1.33 17.99 -2.73
N SER A 68 0.84 19.23 -2.73
CA SER A 68 1.72 20.37 -2.89
C SER A 68 2.56 20.36 -1.62
N PRO A 69 3.88 20.14 -1.66
CA PRO A 69 4.70 20.55 -0.54
C PRO A 69 4.57 22.07 -0.47
N GLN A 70 3.81 22.60 0.48
CA GLN A 70 3.80 24.04 0.73
C GLN A 70 5.23 24.44 1.12
N PRO A 71 5.93 25.28 0.33
CA PRO A 71 7.12 25.95 0.84
C PRO A 71 6.66 26.94 1.92
N ALA A 72 7.48 27.05 2.98
CA ALA A 72 7.37 28.12 3.96
C ALA A 72 7.56 29.51 3.31
#